data_AF-A0A3D1KZW3-F1
#
_entry.id   AF-A0A3D1KZW3-F1
#
_cell.length_a   1.000
_cell.length_b   1.000
_cell.length_c   1.000
_cell.angle_alpha   90.00
_cell.angle_beta   90.00
_cell.angle_gamma   90.00
#
_symmetry.space_group_name_H-M   'P 1'
#
loop_
_entity.id
_entity.type
_entity.pdbx_description
1 polymer ?
#
loop_
_entity_poly.entity_id
_entity_poly.type
_entity_poly.pdbx_seq_one_letter_code
_entity_poly.pdbx_strand_id
1 'polypeptide(L)'
;MTKPTFINLDIEKPIHWKFLTKHIIYSLTWILSIWIIIFRGDYFLLKILPANLDWIVKIVPFTLIGLILVFMIKSKWYYNLSLIFYPLLLIFWFIPKTVLQKGKIYLLSGYVNFIYNRFKRFKSTLIHSSITILAILLLIVTDSDIVRICSMLYFSVFYYKVVIKYIRQSLQPVKLFGANVEKSLDELIKQPEKSYSIIKSFEETKGDEKLLEDELKLKRVERLIIANTLIEYLGANLSGFKGKRAFVISWIYQLIGFVIITVTYFTFINFELFIVDNSSFKVTSDPTLFDFFYYTVKTFIFSNIELILPVGVLARIIEIISFLTVGVFILIIVTSVIFSLRQDRINANIQKATEVCLAQNRFIAQHIKLKYQMDIETVLIEASSIRNSIENIKRTIEKIL
;
A
#
# COMPACT_ATOMS: atom_id res chain seq x y z
N MET A 1 26.07 -11.98 21.26
CA MET A 1 25.54 -11.84 19.88
C MET A 1 24.16 -12.49 19.78
N THR A 2 23.09 -11.70 19.81
CA THR A 2 21.72 -12.19 19.62
C THR A 2 21.54 -12.62 18.16
N LYS A 3 21.20 -13.90 17.94
CA LYS A 3 20.89 -14.39 16.59
C LYS A 3 19.70 -13.58 16.04
N PRO A 4 19.77 -13.03 14.82
CA PRO A 4 18.65 -12.33 14.23
C PRO A 4 17.49 -13.31 14.03
N THR A 5 16.43 -13.16 14.81
CA THR A 5 15.13 -13.78 14.52
C THR A 5 14.52 -13.07 13.31
N PHE A 6 13.63 -13.74 12.57
CA PHE A 6 12.93 -13.12 11.43
C PHE A 6 12.11 -11.89 11.83
N ILE A 7 11.77 -11.84 13.12
CA ILE A 7 11.03 -10.78 13.82
C ILE A 7 12.00 -9.95 14.69
N ASN A 8 13.32 -10.13 14.59
CA ASN A 8 14.26 -9.18 15.23
C ASN A 8 14.31 -7.95 14.33
N LEU A 9 13.35 -7.08 14.60
CA LEU A 9 12.97 -5.90 13.86
C LEU A 9 13.96 -4.77 14.13
N ASP A 10 15.22 -5.02 13.81
CA ASP A 10 16.20 -3.95 13.81
C ASP A 10 15.94 -3.10 12.56
N ILE A 11 15.31 -1.94 12.75
CA ILE A 11 15.07 -0.97 11.67
C ILE A 11 16.42 -0.45 11.14
N GLU A 12 17.45 -0.51 11.98
CA GLU A 12 18.77 0.10 11.83
C GLU A 12 19.73 -0.71 10.95
N LYS A 13 19.54 -2.04 10.83
CA LYS A 13 20.46 -2.89 10.06
C LYS A 13 20.04 -2.98 8.59
N PRO A 14 20.97 -2.85 7.64
CA PRO A 14 20.68 -3.15 6.24
C PRO A 14 20.14 -4.57 6.15
N ILE A 15 19.20 -4.79 5.22
CA ILE A 15 18.64 -6.10 4.95
C ILE A 15 19.81 -7.04 4.66
N HIS A 16 20.16 -7.87 5.64
CA HIS A 16 21.25 -8.82 5.50
C HIS A 16 20.96 -9.69 4.27
N TRP A 17 21.98 -10.06 3.51
CA TRP A 17 21.79 -10.93 2.34
C TRP A 17 20.97 -12.19 2.65
N LYS A 18 21.20 -12.80 3.82
CA LYS A 18 20.43 -13.94 4.35
C LYS A 18 18.95 -13.64 4.64
N PHE A 19 18.59 -12.37 4.80
CA PHE A 19 17.21 -11.92 4.96
C PHE A 19 16.57 -11.67 3.58
N LEU A 20 17.28 -11.02 2.65
CA LEU A 20 16.83 -10.84 1.26
C LEU A 20 16.55 -12.20 0.59
N THR A 21 17.43 -13.19 0.75
CA THR A 21 17.21 -14.53 0.21
C THR A 21 15.94 -15.16 0.76
N LYS A 22 15.64 -14.99 2.05
CA LYS A 22 14.38 -15.46 2.64
C LYS A 22 13.17 -14.73 2.06
N HIS A 23 13.27 -13.43 1.82
CA HIS A 23 12.20 -12.67 1.15
C HIS A 23 11.93 -13.19 -0.25
N ILE A 24 12.99 -13.44 -1.03
CA ILE A 24 12.88 -13.98 -2.38
C ILE A 24 12.26 -15.37 -2.33
N ILE A 25 12.74 -16.25 -1.44
CA ILE A 25 12.17 -17.59 -1.26
C ILE A 25 10.69 -17.49 -0.88
N TYR A 26 10.32 -16.70 0.13
CA TYR A 26 8.92 -16.59 0.57
C TYR A 26 8.03 -15.99 -0.52
N SER A 27 8.51 -15.00 -1.26
CA SER A 27 7.80 -14.41 -2.40
C SER A 27 7.59 -15.44 -3.50
N LEU A 28 8.65 -16.18 -3.89
CA LEU A 28 8.58 -17.23 -4.91
C LEU A 28 7.65 -18.37 -4.47
N THR A 29 7.73 -18.82 -3.22
CA THR A 29 6.84 -19.85 -2.68
C THR A 29 5.39 -19.40 -2.76
N TRP A 30 5.07 -18.15 -2.37
CA TRP A 30 3.71 -17.63 -2.47
C TRP A 30 3.24 -17.45 -3.92
N ILE A 31 4.08 -16.89 -4.79
CA ILE A 31 3.75 -16.73 -6.22
C ILE A 31 3.49 -18.10 -6.85
N LEU A 32 4.36 -19.08 -6.63
CA LEU A 32 4.18 -20.45 -7.12
C LEU A 32 2.94 -21.12 -6.52
N SER A 33 2.68 -20.94 -5.22
CA SER A 33 1.49 -21.50 -4.57
C SER A 33 0.22 -20.92 -5.14
N ILE A 34 0.14 -19.60 -5.31
CA ILE A 34 -1.00 -18.92 -5.94
C ILE A 34 -1.14 -19.40 -7.39
N TRP A 35 -0.04 -19.44 -8.14
CA TRP A 35 -0.06 -19.82 -9.55
C TRP A 35 -0.49 -21.28 -9.79
N ILE A 36 0.00 -22.22 -8.98
CA ILE A 36 -0.34 -23.65 -9.11
C ILE A 36 -1.71 -23.96 -8.47
N ILE A 37 -1.97 -23.50 -7.26
CA ILE A 37 -3.19 -23.89 -6.51
C ILE A 37 -4.40 -23.12 -7.02
N ILE A 38 -4.29 -21.80 -7.20
CA ILE A 38 -5.42 -20.95 -7.56
C ILE A 38 -5.59 -20.89 -9.08
N PHE A 39 -4.53 -20.56 -9.82
CA PHE A 39 -4.62 -20.36 -11.27
C PHE A 39 -4.46 -21.65 -12.09
N ARG A 40 -4.19 -22.79 -11.44
CA ARG A 40 -3.90 -24.07 -12.11
C ARG A 40 -2.90 -23.93 -13.27
N GLY A 41 -1.87 -23.11 -13.08
CA GLY A 41 -0.84 -22.91 -14.10
C GLY A 41 -0.09 -24.20 -14.48
N ASP A 42 -0.11 -25.20 -13.58
CA ASP A 42 0.31 -26.57 -13.86
C ASP A 42 -0.44 -27.19 -15.04
N TYR A 43 -1.77 -26.98 -15.14
CA TYR A 43 -2.57 -27.49 -16.24
C TYR A 43 -2.11 -26.92 -17.59
N PHE A 44 -1.77 -25.63 -17.63
CA PHE A 44 -1.29 -24.98 -18.85
C PHE A 44 0.04 -25.56 -19.34
N LEU A 45 1.02 -25.75 -18.44
CA LEU A 45 2.32 -26.32 -18.81
C LEU A 45 2.21 -27.80 -19.19
N LEU A 46 1.38 -28.56 -18.46
CA LEU A 46 1.31 -30.00 -18.60
C LEU A 46 0.37 -30.45 -19.73
N LYS A 47 -0.41 -29.55 -20.34
CA LYS A 47 -1.20 -29.83 -21.56
C LYS A 47 -0.32 -30.26 -22.76
N ILE A 48 0.98 -30.00 -22.71
CA ILE A 48 1.96 -30.42 -23.73
C ILE A 48 2.33 -31.91 -23.56
N LEU A 49 2.11 -32.49 -22.38
CA LEU A 49 2.43 -33.90 -22.12
C LEU A 49 1.36 -34.82 -22.73
N PRO A 50 1.74 -36.05 -23.11
CA PRO A 50 0.78 -37.05 -23.59
C PRO A 50 -0.26 -37.41 -22.50
N ALA A 51 -1.49 -37.70 -22.94
CA ALA A 51 -2.66 -37.90 -22.07
C ALA A 51 -2.51 -39.01 -21.02
N ASN A 52 -1.60 -39.96 -21.22
CA ASN A 52 -1.26 -40.97 -20.22
C ASN A 52 -0.60 -40.40 -18.96
N LEU A 53 -0.16 -39.13 -18.97
CA LEU A 53 0.48 -38.44 -17.85
C LEU A 53 -0.45 -37.43 -17.12
N ASP A 54 -1.75 -37.41 -17.42
CA ASP A 54 -2.73 -36.52 -16.77
C ASP A 54 -2.79 -36.65 -15.25
N TRP A 55 -2.41 -37.82 -14.71
CA TRP A 55 -2.31 -38.04 -13.27
C TRP A 55 -1.29 -37.12 -12.59
N ILE A 56 -0.24 -36.68 -13.31
CA ILE A 56 0.78 -35.77 -12.79
C ILE A 56 0.13 -34.43 -12.42
N VAL A 57 -0.74 -33.90 -13.27
CA VAL A 57 -1.46 -32.64 -13.06
C VAL A 57 -2.26 -32.67 -11.75
N LYS A 58 -2.86 -33.81 -11.42
CA LYS A 58 -3.60 -33.97 -10.15
C LYS A 58 -2.67 -33.98 -8.95
N ILE A 59 -1.44 -34.49 -9.09
CA ILE A 59 -0.48 -34.65 -8.00
C ILE A 59 0.34 -33.39 -7.73
N VAL A 60 0.60 -32.54 -8.73
CA VAL A 60 1.46 -31.34 -8.59
C VAL A 60 1.03 -30.39 -7.43
N PRO A 61 -0.26 -30.05 -7.24
CA PRO A 61 -0.65 -29.22 -6.09
C PRO A 61 -0.33 -29.87 -4.74
N PHE A 62 -0.54 -31.19 -4.63
CA PHE A 62 -0.25 -31.94 -3.40
C PHE A 62 1.25 -32.07 -3.13
N THR A 63 2.06 -32.27 -4.17
CA THR A 63 3.53 -32.31 -4.01
C THR A 63 4.08 -30.94 -3.61
N LEU A 64 3.53 -29.85 -4.14
CA LEU A 64 3.88 -28.49 -3.70
C LEU A 64 3.54 -28.27 -2.23
N ILE A 65 2.32 -28.63 -1.80
CA ILE A 65 1.91 -28.55 -0.39
C ILE A 65 2.82 -29.43 0.48
N GLY A 66 3.12 -30.66 0.05
CA GLY A 66 4.02 -31.57 0.74
C GLY A 66 5.43 -30.99 0.89
N LEU A 67 5.99 -30.38 -0.16
CA LEU A 67 7.29 -29.70 -0.13
C LEU A 67 7.28 -28.51 0.84
N ILE A 68 6.22 -27.71 0.84
CA ILE A 68 6.05 -26.59 1.79
C ILE A 68 5.97 -27.12 3.22
N LEU A 69 5.20 -28.18 3.48
CA LEU A 69 5.10 -28.81 4.80
C LEU A 69 6.43 -29.39 5.28
N VAL A 70 7.16 -30.10 4.42
CA VAL A 70 8.50 -30.62 4.74
C VAL A 70 9.47 -29.47 5.04
N PHE A 71 9.42 -28.40 4.27
CA PHE A 71 10.19 -27.18 4.53
C PHE A 71 9.81 -26.56 5.89
N MET A 72 8.51 -26.50 6.20
CA MET A 72 8.00 -25.98 7.47
C MET A 72 8.43 -26.84 8.67
N ILE A 73 8.44 -28.17 8.57
CA ILE A 73 8.87 -29.07 9.65
C ILE A 73 10.35 -28.87 9.99
N LYS A 74 11.20 -28.68 8.98
CA LYS A 74 12.65 -28.41 9.17
C LYS A 74 12.94 -26.98 9.67
N SER A 75 11.96 -26.11 9.56
CA SER A 75 12.04 -24.68 9.86
C SER A 75 11.56 -24.40 11.29
N LYS A 76 12.12 -23.39 11.95
CA LYS A 76 11.65 -23.00 13.30
C LYS A 76 10.24 -22.42 13.21
N TRP A 77 9.41 -22.67 14.22
CA TRP A 77 7.98 -22.29 14.22
C TRP A 77 7.71 -20.83 13.84
N TYR A 78 8.55 -19.88 14.26
CA TYR A 78 8.37 -18.46 13.94
C TYR A 78 8.63 -18.11 12.46
N TYR A 79 9.45 -18.88 11.75
CA TYR A 79 9.62 -18.74 10.30
C TYR A 79 8.40 -19.28 9.55
N ASN A 80 7.78 -20.35 10.05
CA ASN A 80 6.55 -20.90 9.49
C ASN A 80 5.40 -19.89 9.61
N LEU A 81 5.26 -19.27 10.80
CA LEU A 81 4.32 -18.19 11.02
C LEU A 81 4.57 -17.04 10.03
N SER A 82 5.85 -16.66 9.87
CA SER A 82 6.23 -15.58 8.95
C SER A 82 5.97 -15.91 7.48
N LEU A 83 6.11 -17.17 7.07
CA LEU A 83 5.79 -17.64 5.72
C LEU A 83 4.27 -17.56 5.48
N ILE A 84 3.45 -18.08 6.40
CA ILE A 84 1.98 -18.04 6.29
C ILE A 84 1.47 -16.61 6.20
N PHE A 85 1.98 -15.72 7.06
CA PHE A 85 1.57 -14.31 7.07
C PHE A 85 2.42 -13.43 6.13
N TYR A 86 3.23 -14.01 5.25
CA TYR A 86 4.18 -13.24 4.44
C TYR A 86 3.52 -12.16 3.57
N PRO A 87 2.40 -12.39 2.86
CA PRO A 87 1.75 -11.35 2.07
C PRO A 87 1.28 -10.17 2.93
N LEU A 88 0.76 -10.46 4.13
CA LEU A 88 0.39 -9.44 5.11
C LEU A 88 1.63 -8.70 5.62
N LEU A 89 2.70 -9.40 5.99
CA LEU A 89 3.95 -8.77 6.42
C LEU A 89 4.57 -7.93 5.30
N LEU A 90 4.52 -8.38 4.04
CA LEU A 90 4.99 -7.64 2.88
C LEU A 90 4.28 -6.29 2.79
N ILE A 91 2.95 -6.32 2.80
CA ILE A 91 2.12 -5.12 2.67
C ILE A 91 2.28 -4.24 3.90
N PHE A 92 1.96 -4.77 5.09
CA PHE A 92 1.83 -3.97 6.31
C PHE A 92 3.15 -3.61 6.98
N TRP A 93 4.24 -4.31 6.68
CA TRP A 93 5.51 -4.13 7.37
C TRP A 93 6.68 -3.82 6.44
N PHE A 94 6.94 -4.65 5.44
CA PHE A 94 8.14 -4.51 4.63
C PHE A 94 8.09 -3.32 3.68
N ILE A 95 6.94 -3.07 3.03
CA ILE A 95 6.76 -1.87 2.22
C ILE A 95 6.94 -0.60 3.07
N PRO A 96 6.24 -0.42 4.21
CA PRO A 96 6.46 0.75 5.06
C PRO A 96 7.88 0.86 5.60
N LYS A 97 8.52 -0.25 6.02
CA LYS A 97 9.91 -0.24 6.45
C LYS A 97 10.84 0.24 5.33
N THR A 98 10.68 -0.27 4.11
CA THR A 98 11.49 0.14 2.96
C THR A 98 11.25 1.60 2.59
N VAL A 99 10.02 2.08 2.75
CA VAL A 99 9.63 3.48 2.57
C VAL A 99 10.30 4.37 3.62
N LEU A 100 10.27 3.96 4.88
CA LEU A 100 10.89 4.64 6.01
C LEU A 100 12.41 4.73 5.81
N GLN A 101 13.08 3.59 5.56
CA GLN A 101 14.54 3.50 5.38
C GLN A 101 15.10 4.35 4.23
N LYS A 102 14.26 4.77 3.27
CA LYS A 102 14.68 5.65 2.17
C LYS A 102 14.49 7.13 2.50
N GLY A 103 14.20 7.49 3.75
CA GLY A 103 13.98 8.87 4.20
C GLY A 103 12.69 9.49 3.68
N LYS A 104 11.78 8.69 3.11
CA LYS A 104 10.60 9.20 2.39
C LYS A 104 9.39 9.31 3.31
N ILE A 105 9.48 10.17 4.33
CA ILE A 105 8.41 10.45 5.32
C ILE A 105 7.05 10.75 4.65
N TYR A 106 7.05 11.33 3.45
CA TYR A 106 5.84 11.58 2.67
C TYR A 106 5.14 10.31 2.16
N LEU A 107 5.90 9.31 1.71
CA LEU A 107 5.32 8.02 1.33
C LEU A 107 4.73 7.35 2.56
N LEU A 108 5.35 7.52 3.74
CA LEU A 108 4.79 7.05 5.00
C LEU A 108 3.45 7.74 5.28
N SER A 109 3.33 9.07 5.14
CA SER A 109 2.04 9.74 5.38
C SER A 109 0.94 9.26 4.43
N GLY A 110 1.24 9.17 3.13
CA GLY A 110 0.30 8.63 2.14
C GLY A 110 -0.08 7.18 2.45
N TYR A 111 0.88 6.38 2.89
CA TYR A 111 0.70 4.98 3.26
C TYR A 111 -0.10 4.81 4.57
N VAL A 112 0.18 5.60 5.60
CA VAL A 112 -0.57 5.64 6.87
C VAL A 112 -2.00 6.09 6.61
N ASN A 113 -2.21 7.11 5.78
CA ASN A 113 -3.55 7.54 5.38
C ASN A 113 -4.27 6.44 4.57
N PHE A 114 -3.56 5.72 3.71
CA PHE A 114 -4.12 4.56 3.00
C PHE A 114 -4.58 3.46 3.98
N ILE A 115 -3.71 3.08 4.93
CA ILE A 115 -4.04 2.11 5.98
C ILE A 115 -5.24 2.59 6.80
N TYR A 116 -5.18 3.83 7.31
CA TYR A 116 -6.24 4.42 8.12
C TYR A 116 -7.58 4.40 7.39
N ASN A 117 -7.61 4.82 6.12
CA ASN A 117 -8.84 4.79 5.33
C ASN A 117 -9.34 3.36 5.07
N ARG A 118 -8.43 2.38 4.94
CA ARG A 118 -8.78 0.96 4.77
C ARG A 118 -9.41 0.39 6.04
N PHE A 119 -8.85 0.69 7.21
CA PHE A 119 -9.42 0.29 8.50
C PHE A 119 -10.73 1.01 8.81
N LYS A 120 -10.81 2.32 8.58
CA LYS A 120 -12.04 3.12 8.79
C LYS A 120 -13.21 2.59 7.96
N ARG A 121 -12.94 2.07 6.76
CA ARG A 121 -13.95 1.49 5.85
C ARG A 121 -13.83 -0.03 5.72
N PHE A 122 -13.32 -0.71 6.75
CA PHE A 122 -13.01 -2.14 6.68
C PHE A 122 -14.23 -2.99 6.32
N LYS A 123 -15.39 -2.74 6.95
CA LYS A 123 -16.64 -3.48 6.68
C LYS A 123 -17.08 -3.38 5.21
N SER A 124 -17.21 -2.15 4.69
CA SER A 124 -17.60 -1.90 3.29
C SER A 124 -16.57 -2.45 2.31
N THR A 125 -15.28 -2.28 2.62
CA THR A 125 -14.18 -2.87 1.86
C THR A 125 -14.32 -4.38 1.75
N LEU A 126 -14.53 -5.06 2.88
CA LEU A 126 -14.61 -6.52 2.95
C LEU A 126 -15.80 -7.01 2.13
N ILE A 127 -16.99 -6.39 2.31
CA ILE A 127 -18.18 -6.73 1.53
C ILE A 127 -17.94 -6.58 0.03
N HIS A 128 -17.43 -5.44 -0.43
CA HIS A 128 -17.17 -5.23 -1.86
C HIS A 128 -16.11 -6.19 -2.40
N SER A 129 -15.04 -6.46 -1.64
CA SER A 129 -14.02 -7.43 -2.03
C SER A 129 -14.58 -8.84 -2.11
N SER A 130 -15.39 -9.27 -1.15
CA SER A 130 -16.05 -10.59 -1.17
C SER A 130 -16.99 -10.74 -2.37
N ILE A 131 -17.84 -9.74 -2.65
CA ILE A 131 -18.75 -9.82 -3.80
C ILE A 131 -17.96 -9.80 -5.12
N THR A 132 -16.86 -9.03 -5.21
CA THR A 132 -16.01 -9.01 -6.40
C THR A 132 -15.32 -10.35 -6.63
N ILE A 133 -14.80 -10.97 -5.58
CA ILE A 133 -14.20 -12.32 -5.65
C ILE A 133 -15.26 -13.34 -6.07
N LEU A 134 -16.47 -13.26 -5.51
CA LEU A 134 -17.58 -14.13 -5.89
C LEU A 134 -17.96 -13.94 -7.38
N ALA A 135 -18.04 -12.70 -7.86
CA ALA A 135 -18.34 -12.42 -9.27
C ALA A 135 -17.26 -12.98 -10.22
N ILE A 136 -15.97 -12.83 -9.87
CA ILE A 136 -14.87 -13.42 -10.64
C ILE A 136 -14.96 -14.96 -10.62
N LEU A 137 -15.25 -15.56 -9.47
CA LEU A 137 -15.40 -17.01 -9.34
C LEU A 137 -16.58 -17.52 -10.17
N LEU A 138 -17.71 -16.80 -10.16
CA LEU A 138 -18.86 -17.14 -10.99
C LEU A 138 -18.52 -17.07 -12.48
N LEU A 139 -17.77 -16.05 -12.93
CA LEU A 139 -17.32 -15.94 -14.33
C LEU A 139 -16.48 -17.16 -14.76
N ILE A 140 -15.60 -17.64 -13.88
CA ILE A 140 -14.70 -18.76 -14.20
C ILE A 140 -15.42 -20.12 -14.15
N VAL A 141 -16.34 -20.31 -13.20
CA VAL A 141 -16.88 -21.64 -12.86
C VAL A 141 -18.22 -21.94 -13.55
N THR A 142 -19.01 -20.93 -13.90
CA THR A 142 -20.37 -21.17 -14.41
C THR A 142 -20.39 -21.38 -15.91
N ASP A 143 -21.21 -22.32 -16.39
CA ASP A 143 -21.50 -22.48 -17.82
C ASP A 143 -22.74 -21.69 -18.27
N SER A 144 -23.43 -21.03 -17.34
CA SER A 144 -24.64 -20.26 -17.67
C SER A 144 -24.32 -18.86 -18.17
N ASP A 145 -24.65 -18.58 -19.43
CA ASP A 145 -24.49 -17.27 -20.07
C ASP A 145 -25.14 -16.14 -19.27
N ILE A 146 -26.35 -16.36 -18.74
CA ILE A 146 -27.07 -15.35 -17.96
C ILE A 146 -26.29 -14.97 -16.70
N VAL A 147 -25.71 -15.96 -16.01
CA VAL A 147 -24.91 -15.73 -14.80
C VAL A 147 -23.61 -15.01 -15.15
N ARG A 148 -22.97 -15.37 -16.27
CA ARG A 148 -21.78 -14.67 -16.78
C ARG A 148 -22.09 -13.22 -17.10
N ILE A 149 -23.12 -12.95 -17.89
CA ILE A 149 -23.54 -11.58 -18.25
C ILE A 149 -23.83 -10.74 -16.99
N CYS A 150 -24.60 -11.28 -16.03
CA CYS A 150 -24.87 -10.61 -14.76
C CYS A 150 -23.58 -10.29 -13.99
N SER A 151 -22.64 -11.25 -13.96
CA SER A 151 -21.36 -11.10 -13.27
C SER A 151 -20.44 -10.09 -13.98
N MET A 152 -20.42 -10.09 -15.32
CA MET A 152 -19.70 -9.11 -16.14
C MET A 152 -20.23 -7.68 -15.88
N LEU A 153 -21.56 -7.51 -15.83
CA LEU A 153 -22.19 -6.21 -15.54
C LEU A 153 -21.79 -5.72 -14.15
N TYR A 154 -21.88 -6.58 -13.13
CA TYR A 154 -21.45 -6.21 -11.77
C TYR A 154 -19.96 -5.86 -11.71
N PHE A 155 -19.11 -6.68 -12.33
CA PHE A 155 -17.66 -6.45 -12.39
C PHE A 155 -17.33 -5.13 -13.10
N SER A 156 -18.08 -4.80 -14.16
CA SER A 156 -17.98 -3.53 -14.88
C SER A 156 -18.33 -2.34 -13.99
N VAL A 157 -19.45 -2.41 -13.26
CA VAL A 157 -19.86 -1.36 -12.31
C VAL A 157 -18.80 -1.15 -11.22
N PHE A 158 -18.20 -2.24 -10.72
CA PHE A 158 -17.10 -2.15 -9.76
C PHE A 158 -15.86 -1.48 -10.35
N TYR A 159 -15.46 -1.87 -11.56
CA TYR A 159 -14.34 -1.26 -12.27
C TYR A 159 -14.55 0.24 -12.52
N TYR A 160 -15.73 0.65 -13.01
CA TYR A 160 -16.06 2.06 -13.20
C TYR A 160 -16.01 2.86 -11.90
N LYS A 161 -16.44 2.28 -10.77
CA LYS A 161 -16.26 2.92 -9.45
C LYS A 161 -14.78 3.17 -9.13
N VAL A 162 -13.89 2.24 -9.49
CA VAL A 162 -12.44 2.41 -9.34
C VAL A 162 -11.92 3.52 -10.25
N VAL A 163 -12.30 3.54 -11.53
CA VAL A 163 -11.92 4.58 -12.50
C VAL A 163 -12.38 5.96 -12.05
N ILE A 164 -13.66 6.13 -11.69
CA ILE A 164 -14.22 7.41 -11.22
C ILE A 164 -13.49 7.88 -9.95
N LYS A 165 -13.21 6.96 -9.02
CA LYS A 165 -12.43 7.28 -7.82
C LYS A 165 -11.03 7.77 -8.18
N TYR A 166 -10.38 7.14 -9.15
CA TYR A 166 -9.03 7.49 -9.60
C TYR A 166 -9.01 8.86 -10.31
N ILE A 167 -9.96 9.13 -11.20
CA ILE A 167 -10.17 10.44 -11.83
C ILE A 167 -10.36 11.51 -10.75
N ARG A 168 -11.30 11.30 -9.80
CA ARG A 168 -11.54 12.25 -8.70
C ARG A 168 -10.29 12.50 -7.86
N GLN A 169 -9.46 11.48 -7.63
CA GLN A 169 -8.20 11.63 -6.90
C GLN A 169 -7.16 12.44 -7.70
N SER A 170 -7.12 12.29 -9.02
CA SER A 170 -6.21 13.04 -9.90
C SER A 170 -6.58 14.50 -10.10
N LEU A 171 -7.87 14.83 -10.03
CA LEU A 171 -8.36 16.20 -10.13
C LEU A 171 -8.29 16.94 -8.79
N GLN A 172 -8.12 16.21 -7.68
CA GLN A 172 -7.99 16.83 -6.36
C GLN A 172 -6.60 17.46 -6.20
N PRO A 173 -6.52 18.68 -5.65
CA PRO A 173 -5.23 19.28 -5.35
C PRO A 173 -4.46 18.37 -4.39
N VAL A 174 -3.15 18.31 -4.59
CA VAL A 174 -2.25 17.49 -3.78
C VAL A 174 -2.38 17.89 -2.32
N LYS A 175 -2.79 16.93 -1.49
CA LYS A 175 -2.81 17.08 -0.03
C LYS A 175 -1.74 16.17 0.53
N LEU A 176 -0.68 16.75 1.12
CA LEU A 176 0.46 15.98 1.63
C LEU A 176 0.05 14.98 2.71
N PHE A 177 -0.88 15.39 3.58
CA PHE A 177 -1.34 14.60 4.72
C PHE A 177 -2.82 14.19 4.61
N GLY A 178 -3.48 14.56 3.51
CA GLY A 178 -4.92 14.38 3.32
C GLY A 178 -5.76 15.51 3.92
N ALA A 179 -6.99 15.67 3.42
CA ALA A 179 -7.88 16.78 3.78
C ALA A 179 -8.20 16.89 5.28
N ASN A 180 -8.24 15.74 5.96
CA ASN A 180 -8.56 15.69 7.38
C ASN A 180 -7.37 16.17 8.21
N VAL A 181 -6.15 15.77 7.84
CA VAL A 181 -4.95 16.17 8.58
C VAL A 181 -4.65 17.64 8.36
N GLU A 182 -4.80 18.18 7.14
CA GLU A 182 -4.66 19.62 6.90
C GLU A 182 -5.66 20.45 7.75
N LYS A 183 -6.93 20.02 7.83
CA LYS A 183 -7.91 20.67 8.72
C LYS A 183 -7.50 20.56 10.18
N SER A 184 -7.02 19.40 10.63
CA SER A 184 -6.52 19.23 11.98
C SER A 184 -5.30 20.10 12.27
N LEU A 185 -4.39 20.29 11.31
CA LEU A 185 -3.25 21.20 11.43
C LEU A 185 -3.71 22.65 11.53
N ASP A 186 -4.62 23.09 10.65
CA ASP A 186 -5.18 24.45 10.70
C ASP A 186 -5.96 24.68 12.01
N GLU A 187 -6.67 23.67 12.53
CA GLU A 187 -7.33 23.74 13.84
C GLU A 187 -6.33 23.81 15.00
N LEU A 188 -5.23 23.07 14.96
CA LEU A 188 -4.18 23.13 15.97
C LEU A 188 -3.47 24.49 16.00
N ILE A 189 -3.30 25.13 14.84
CA ILE A 189 -2.77 26.50 14.76
C ILE A 189 -3.75 27.49 15.38
N LYS A 190 -5.05 27.36 15.07
CA LYS A 190 -6.08 28.33 15.49
C LYS A 190 -6.55 28.14 16.93
N GLN A 191 -6.48 26.93 17.46
CA GLN A 191 -6.97 26.56 18.79
C GLN A 191 -5.83 25.91 19.59
N PRO A 192 -4.91 26.69 20.15
CA PRO A 192 -3.78 26.16 20.92
C PRO A 192 -4.23 25.33 22.14
N GLU A 193 -5.45 25.52 22.64
CA GLU A 193 -6.04 24.68 23.69
C GLU A 193 -6.17 23.20 23.27
N LYS A 194 -6.34 22.89 21.97
CA LYS A 194 -6.33 21.49 21.50
C LYS A 194 -4.95 20.84 21.65
N SER A 195 -3.87 21.62 21.68
CA SER A 195 -2.52 21.13 21.95
C SER A 195 -2.42 20.48 23.35
N TYR A 196 -3.16 21.00 24.34
CA TYR A 196 -3.21 20.39 25.67
C TYR A 196 -3.77 18.97 25.66
N SER A 197 -4.72 18.67 24.77
CA SER A 197 -5.26 17.30 24.66
C SER A 197 -4.20 16.31 24.16
N ILE A 198 -3.31 16.75 23.26
CA ILE A 198 -2.19 15.96 22.76
C ILE A 198 -1.17 15.74 23.88
N ILE A 199 -0.81 16.79 24.61
CA ILE A 199 0.10 16.72 25.78
C ILE A 199 -0.45 15.73 26.82
N LYS A 200 -1.74 15.83 27.17
CA LYS A 200 -2.40 14.94 28.12
C LYS A 200 -2.35 13.48 27.67
N SER A 201 -2.47 13.22 26.37
CA SER A 201 -2.36 11.86 25.82
C SER A 201 -0.97 11.23 25.97
N PHE A 202 0.09 12.04 26.05
CA PHE A 202 1.44 11.57 26.34
C PHE A 202 1.70 11.38 27.85
N GLU A 203 1.01 12.13 28.71
CA GLU A 203 1.14 12.04 30.16
C GLU A 203 0.36 10.86 30.78
N GLU A 204 -0.77 10.48 30.18
CA GLU A 204 -1.69 9.48 30.73
C GLU A 204 -1.55 8.15 29.97
N THR A 205 -0.91 7.15 30.58
CA THR A 205 -0.85 5.79 30.03
C THR A 205 -1.43 4.78 31.02
N LYS A 206 -2.22 3.83 30.50
CA LYS A 206 -2.78 2.72 31.26
C LYS A 206 -1.63 1.86 31.80
N GLY A 207 -1.26 2.05 33.07
CA GLY A 207 -0.09 1.43 33.70
C GLY A 207 0.60 2.35 34.71
N ASP A 208 0.38 3.66 34.62
CA ASP A 208 1.00 4.63 35.53
C ASP A 208 0.35 4.63 36.93
N GLU A 209 -0.84 4.04 37.09
CA GLU A 209 -1.60 3.98 38.35
C GLU A 209 -0.87 3.26 39.51
N LYS A 210 0.18 2.49 39.20
CA LYS A 210 0.95 1.70 40.19
C LYS A 210 2.29 2.30 40.58
N LEU A 211 2.67 3.44 39.99
CA LEU A 211 3.97 4.06 40.21
C LEU A 211 3.91 5.05 41.37
N LEU A 212 5.04 5.19 42.09
CA LEU A 212 5.22 6.25 43.09
C LEU A 212 5.14 7.63 42.40
N GLU A 213 4.66 8.66 43.12
CA GLU A 213 4.42 9.99 42.54
C GLU A 213 5.67 10.59 41.86
N ASP A 214 6.84 10.40 42.44
CA ASP A 214 8.09 10.95 41.90
C ASP A 214 8.57 10.19 40.66
N GLU A 215 8.45 8.86 40.64
CA GLU A 215 8.73 8.03 39.45
C GLU A 215 7.75 8.35 38.30
N LEU A 216 6.49 8.60 38.65
CA LEU A 216 5.44 8.94 37.72
C LEU A 216 5.66 10.34 37.11
N LYS A 217 6.08 11.33 37.90
CA LYS A 217 6.50 12.64 37.41
C LYS A 217 7.66 12.51 36.42
N LEU A 218 8.72 11.79 36.79
CA LEU A 218 9.89 11.56 35.92
C LEU A 218 9.50 10.88 34.59
N LYS A 219 8.68 9.82 34.63
CA LYS A 219 8.21 9.15 33.39
C LYS A 219 7.32 10.03 32.51
N ARG A 220 6.51 10.91 33.09
CA ARG A 220 5.72 11.88 32.30
C ARG A 220 6.63 12.89 31.62
N VAL A 221 7.59 13.44 32.35
CA VAL A 221 8.59 14.37 31.80
C VAL A 221 9.41 13.68 30.71
N GLU A 222 9.88 12.45 30.92
CA GLU A 222 10.60 11.66 29.90
C GLU A 222 9.79 11.50 28.61
N ARG A 223 8.52 11.09 28.71
CA ARG A 223 7.63 10.94 27.53
C ARG A 223 7.43 12.26 26.80
N LEU A 224 7.23 13.35 27.54
CA LEU A 224 7.06 14.68 26.96
C LEU A 224 8.33 15.17 26.27
N ILE A 225 9.51 14.91 26.86
CA ILE A 225 10.80 15.24 26.26
C ILE A 225 11.05 14.43 24.98
N ILE A 226 10.74 13.12 24.99
CA ILE A 226 10.82 12.26 23.80
C ILE A 226 9.88 12.77 22.70
N ALA A 227 8.63 13.09 23.06
CA ALA A 227 7.65 13.65 22.12
C ALA A 227 8.12 15.00 21.57
N ASN A 228 8.67 15.87 22.41
CA ASN A 228 9.21 17.18 22.02
C ASN A 228 10.32 17.03 20.97
N THR A 229 11.27 16.14 21.25
CA THR A 229 12.39 15.81 20.36
C THR A 229 11.90 15.24 19.04
N LEU A 230 10.95 14.31 19.06
CA LEU A 230 10.35 13.75 17.85
C LEU A 230 9.67 14.82 16.99
N ILE A 231 8.92 15.72 17.62
CA ILE A 231 8.23 16.82 16.93
C ILE A 231 9.24 17.82 16.35
N GLU A 232 10.31 18.14 17.07
CA GLU A 232 11.40 18.99 16.59
C GLU A 232 12.03 18.39 15.33
N TYR A 233 12.34 17.10 15.42
CA TYR A 233 13.00 16.38 14.35
C TYR A 233 12.09 16.28 13.11
N LEU A 234 10.79 16.04 13.30
CA LEU A 234 9.80 16.10 12.22
C LEU A 234 9.78 17.50 11.59
N GLY A 235 9.76 18.57 12.38
CA GLY A 235 9.76 19.96 11.89
C GLY A 235 11.02 20.28 11.06
N ALA A 236 12.19 19.91 11.56
CA ALA A 236 13.47 20.08 10.87
C ALA A 236 13.49 19.36 9.52
N ASN A 237 12.99 18.12 9.45
CA ASN A 237 12.99 17.35 8.20
C ASN A 237 11.94 17.81 7.19
N LEU A 238 10.81 18.31 7.69
CA LEU A 238 9.80 18.93 6.83
C LEU A 238 10.41 20.16 6.13
N SER A 239 11.25 20.94 6.81
CA SER A 239 11.90 22.12 6.22
C SER A 239 12.90 21.79 5.08
N GLY A 240 13.57 20.63 5.15
CA GLY A 240 14.50 20.15 4.11
C GLY A 240 13.84 19.53 2.88
N PHE A 241 12.51 19.51 2.81
CA PHE A 241 11.75 18.76 1.82
C PHE A 241 11.76 19.39 0.41
N LYS A 242 12.33 18.68 -0.57
CA LYS A 242 12.16 18.96 -2.01
C LYS A 242 11.02 18.12 -2.60
N GLY A 243 9.78 18.54 -2.38
CA GLY A 243 8.57 17.74 -2.60
C GLY A 243 8.25 17.24 -4.00
N LYS A 244 8.86 17.86 -5.01
CA LYS A 244 8.53 17.61 -6.42
C LYS A 244 8.80 16.16 -6.86
N ARG A 245 10.01 15.63 -6.58
CA ARG A 245 10.42 14.29 -7.07
C ARG A 245 9.64 13.16 -6.41
N ALA A 246 9.44 13.31 -5.10
CA ALA A 246 8.69 12.44 -4.23
C ALA A 246 7.28 12.15 -4.74
N PHE A 247 6.56 13.24 -5.02
CA PHE A 247 5.20 13.21 -5.51
C PHE A 247 5.10 12.56 -6.89
N VAL A 248 5.98 12.96 -7.83
CA VAL A 248 6.03 12.39 -9.18
C VAL A 248 6.25 10.88 -9.14
N ILE A 249 7.17 10.38 -8.29
CA ILE A 249 7.41 8.94 -8.14
C ILE A 249 6.15 8.21 -7.64
N SER A 250 5.47 8.73 -6.61
CA SER A 250 4.22 8.13 -6.12
C SER A 250 3.14 8.09 -7.21
N TRP A 251 3.06 9.13 -8.04
CA TRP A 251 2.14 9.18 -9.17
C TRP A 251 2.44 8.13 -10.23
N ILE A 252 3.70 7.97 -10.61
CA ILE A 252 4.13 6.95 -11.57
C ILE A 252 3.71 5.55 -11.09
N TYR A 253 3.91 5.23 -9.80
CA TYR A 253 3.48 3.94 -9.27
C TYR A 253 1.96 3.73 -9.32
N GLN A 254 1.18 4.74 -8.93
CA GLN A 254 -0.28 4.66 -8.99
C GLN A 254 -0.76 4.50 -10.43
N LEU A 255 -0.10 5.18 -11.36
CA LEU A 255 -0.40 5.17 -12.78
C LEU A 255 -0.10 3.81 -13.42
N ILE A 256 1.06 3.22 -13.12
CA ILE A 256 1.39 1.84 -13.54
C ILE A 256 0.34 0.87 -12.98
N GLY A 257 -0.02 0.99 -11.71
CA GLY A 257 -1.06 0.16 -11.09
C GLY A 257 -2.42 0.30 -11.79
N PHE A 258 -2.80 1.53 -12.15
CA PHE A 258 -4.04 1.79 -12.90
C PHE A 258 -4.03 1.15 -14.29
N VAL A 259 -2.92 1.22 -15.03
CA VAL A 259 -2.77 0.56 -16.34
C VAL A 259 -2.93 -0.95 -16.20
N ILE A 260 -2.23 -1.57 -15.25
CA ILE A 260 -2.31 -3.02 -15.03
C ILE A 260 -3.74 -3.45 -14.74
N ILE A 261 -4.43 -2.78 -13.81
CA ILE A 261 -5.83 -3.09 -13.46
C ILE A 261 -6.75 -2.95 -14.67
N THR A 262 -6.54 -1.91 -15.48
CA THR A 262 -7.36 -1.57 -16.64
C THR A 262 -7.16 -2.57 -17.78
N VAL A 263 -5.91 -2.93 -18.10
CA VAL A 263 -5.59 -3.97 -19.08
C VAL A 263 -6.15 -5.31 -18.63
N THR A 264 -5.95 -5.71 -17.37
CA THR A 264 -6.51 -6.96 -16.84
C THR A 264 -8.03 -6.98 -16.92
N TYR A 265 -8.70 -5.88 -16.58
CA TYR A 265 -10.15 -5.77 -16.64
C TYR A 265 -10.68 -5.97 -18.07
N PHE A 266 -10.16 -5.22 -19.05
CA PHE A 266 -10.64 -5.32 -20.44
C PHE A 266 -10.26 -6.66 -21.08
N THR A 267 -9.12 -7.24 -20.71
CA THR A 267 -8.74 -8.60 -21.11
C THR A 267 -9.82 -9.59 -20.66
N PHE A 268 -10.19 -9.52 -19.38
CA PHE A 268 -11.14 -10.46 -18.79
C PHE A 268 -12.55 -10.28 -19.36
N ILE A 269 -13.02 -9.03 -19.50
CA ILE A 269 -14.34 -8.74 -20.07
C ILE A 269 -14.44 -9.15 -21.53
N ASN A 270 -13.43 -8.91 -22.36
CA ASN A 270 -13.46 -9.34 -23.76
C ASN A 270 -13.42 -10.87 -23.89
N PHE A 271 -12.62 -11.54 -23.06
CA PHE A 271 -12.56 -13.00 -23.05
C PHE A 271 -13.89 -13.63 -22.59
N GLU A 272 -14.50 -13.12 -21.53
CA GLU A 272 -15.81 -13.60 -21.07
C GLU A 272 -16.92 -13.30 -22.09
N LEU A 273 -16.88 -12.15 -22.77
CA LEU A 273 -17.81 -11.87 -23.86
C LEU A 273 -17.66 -12.87 -25.00
N PHE A 274 -16.43 -13.24 -25.35
CA PHE A 274 -16.17 -14.26 -26.36
C PHE A 274 -16.74 -15.62 -25.96
N ILE A 275 -16.58 -16.05 -24.70
CA ILE A 275 -17.15 -17.33 -24.24
C ILE A 275 -18.69 -17.32 -24.32
N VAL A 276 -19.33 -16.21 -23.93
CA VAL A 276 -20.80 -16.08 -23.98
C VAL A 276 -21.31 -16.01 -25.42
N ASP A 277 -20.61 -15.28 -26.29
CA ASP A 277 -20.97 -15.12 -27.69
C ASP A 277 -19.72 -15.08 -28.58
N ASN A 278 -19.37 -16.25 -29.13
CA ASN A 278 -18.24 -16.38 -30.05
C ASN A 278 -18.38 -15.48 -31.30
N SER A 279 -19.61 -15.13 -31.71
CA SER A 279 -19.84 -14.29 -32.90
C SER A 279 -19.50 -12.81 -32.68
N SER A 280 -19.32 -12.41 -31.41
CA SER A 280 -18.90 -11.05 -31.06
C SER A 280 -17.47 -10.74 -31.54
N PHE A 281 -16.64 -11.74 -31.78
CA PHE A 281 -15.27 -11.58 -32.29
C PHE A 281 -15.01 -12.44 -33.52
N LYS A 282 -14.34 -11.86 -34.53
CA LYS A 282 -13.77 -12.63 -35.63
C LYS A 282 -12.36 -13.04 -35.23
N VAL A 283 -12.13 -14.35 -35.11
CA VAL A 283 -10.86 -14.93 -34.68
C VAL A 283 -10.28 -15.83 -35.78
N THR A 284 -8.96 -15.81 -35.97
CA THR A 284 -8.29 -16.64 -36.99
C THR A 284 -7.97 -18.05 -36.52
N SER A 285 -7.86 -18.23 -35.20
CA SER A 285 -7.54 -19.48 -34.51
C SER A 285 -8.23 -19.50 -33.15
N ASP A 286 -8.33 -20.66 -32.49
CA ASP A 286 -8.89 -20.77 -31.14
C ASP A 286 -8.14 -19.87 -30.16
N PRO A 287 -8.75 -18.77 -29.70
CA PRO A 287 -8.05 -17.78 -28.90
C PRO A 287 -7.93 -18.24 -27.45
N THR A 288 -6.77 -18.01 -26.87
CA THR A 288 -6.52 -18.17 -25.43
C THR A 288 -6.76 -16.86 -24.70
N LEU A 289 -6.86 -16.91 -23.36
CA LEU A 289 -6.93 -15.70 -22.52
C LEU A 289 -5.74 -14.75 -22.78
N PHE A 290 -4.57 -15.29 -23.11
CA PHE A 290 -3.38 -14.49 -23.43
C PHE A 290 -3.53 -13.73 -24.74
N ASP A 291 -4.22 -14.30 -25.74
CA ASP A 291 -4.49 -13.62 -27.00
C ASP A 291 -5.41 -12.40 -26.78
N PHE A 292 -6.38 -12.51 -25.86
CA PHE A 292 -7.20 -11.38 -25.42
C PHE A 292 -6.41 -10.35 -24.60
N PHE A 293 -5.40 -10.78 -23.83
CA PHE A 293 -4.48 -9.87 -23.16
C PHE A 293 -3.67 -9.07 -24.19
N TYR A 294 -3.10 -9.76 -25.18
CA TYR A 294 -2.35 -9.15 -26.27
C TYR A 294 -3.23 -8.21 -27.10
N TYR A 295 -4.45 -8.62 -27.45
CA TYR A 295 -5.48 -7.79 -28.08
C TYR A 295 -5.73 -6.50 -27.30
N THR A 296 -5.95 -6.61 -25.99
CA THR A 296 -6.23 -5.45 -25.12
C THR A 296 -5.03 -4.51 -25.08
N VAL A 297 -3.81 -5.02 -24.93
CA VAL A 297 -2.59 -4.19 -24.95
C VAL A 297 -2.42 -3.48 -26.29
N LYS A 298 -2.67 -4.16 -27.41
CA LYS A 298 -2.56 -3.56 -28.75
C LYS A 298 -3.62 -2.49 -28.99
N THR A 299 -4.85 -2.75 -28.54
CA THR A 299 -5.94 -1.75 -28.51
C THR A 299 -5.51 -0.50 -27.74
N PHE A 300 -4.81 -0.64 -26.62
CA PHE A 300 -4.35 0.53 -25.85
C PHE A 300 -3.32 1.41 -26.59
N ILE A 301 -2.57 0.83 -27.52
CA ILE A 301 -1.55 1.52 -28.33
C ILE A 301 -2.16 1.97 -29.67
N PHE A 302 -3.49 1.94 -29.83
CA PHE A 302 -4.18 2.26 -31.09
C PHE A 302 -3.71 1.40 -32.27
N SER A 303 -3.31 0.16 -31.99
CA SER A 303 -2.84 -0.81 -32.98
C SER A 303 -3.84 -1.96 -33.08
N ASN A 304 -4.30 -2.25 -34.29
CA ASN A 304 -5.14 -3.40 -34.55
C ASN A 304 -4.28 -4.68 -34.67
N ILE A 305 -4.90 -5.82 -34.40
CA ILE A 305 -4.32 -7.14 -34.66
C ILE A 305 -5.29 -7.94 -35.53
N GLU A 306 -4.76 -8.70 -36.50
CA GLU A 306 -5.59 -9.52 -37.39
C GLU A 306 -6.13 -10.78 -36.68
N LEU A 307 -5.50 -11.18 -35.56
CA LEU A 307 -5.84 -12.40 -34.83
C LEU A 307 -7.23 -12.35 -34.18
N ILE A 308 -7.62 -11.19 -33.65
CA ILE A 308 -8.90 -10.97 -32.95
C ILE A 308 -9.43 -9.60 -33.38
N LEU A 309 -10.62 -9.59 -33.99
CA LEU A 309 -11.30 -8.39 -34.44
C LEU A 309 -12.71 -8.30 -33.81
N PRO A 310 -13.09 -7.18 -33.17
CA PRO A 310 -14.42 -7.00 -32.61
C PRO A 310 -15.46 -6.75 -33.72
N VAL A 311 -16.41 -7.67 -33.86
CA VAL A 311 -17.49 -7.58 -34.87
C VAL A 311 -18.83 -7.24 -34.21
N GLY A 312 -19.12 -7.86 -33.07
CA GLY A 312 -20.33 -7.64 -32.31
C GLY A 312 -20.46 -6.21 -31.79
N VAL A 313 -21.70 -5.74 -31.63
CA VAL A 313 -21.98 -4.39 -31.14
C VAL A 313 -21.39 -4.17 -29.74
N LEU A 314 -21.54 -5.16 -28.84
CA LEU A 314 -20.98 -5.07 -27.49
C LEU A 314 -19.46 -5.07 -27.49
N ALA A 315 -18.81 -5.93 -28.29
CA ALA A 315 -17.36 -5.97 -28.42
C ALA A 315 -16.79 -4.63 -28.91
N ARG A 316 -17.43 -4.00 -29.90
CA ARG A 316 -17.06 -2.65 -30.38
C ARG A 316 -17.28 -1.57 -29.34
N ILE A 317 -18.36 -1.64 -28.56
CA ILE A 317 -18.60 -0.70 -27.44
C ILE A 317 -17.48 -0.84 -26.40
N ILE A 318 -17.10 -2.06 -26.04
CA ILE A 318 -16.01 -2.32 -25.09
C ILE A 318 -14.68 -1.79 -25.62
N GLU A 319 -14.40 -2.00 -26.91
CA GLU A 319 -13.22 -1.46 -27.59
C GLU A 319 -13.19 0.09 -27.52
N ILE A 320 -14.29 0.75 -27.89
CA ILE A 320 -14.43 2.22 -27.81
C ILE A 320 -14.22 2.73 -26.38
N ILE A 321 -14.81 2.07 -25.39
CA ILE A 321 -14.64 2.41 -23.98
C ILE A 321 -13.19 2.21 -23.54
N SER A 322 -12.50 1.17 -24.03
CA SER A 322 -11.09 0.94 -23.74
C SER A 322 -10.22 2.09 -24.27
N PHE A 323 -10.45 2.56 -25.50
CA PHE A 323 -9.81 3.76 -26.05
C PHE A 323 -10.11 5.01 -25.24
N LEU A 324 -11.38 5.22 -24.86
CA LEU A 324 -11.77 6.36 -24.02
C LEU A 324 -11.05 6.32 -22.66
N THR A 325 -10.84 5.14 -22.10
CA THR A 325 -10.11 4.96 -20.85
C THR A 325 -8.62 5.30 -20.99
N VAL A 326 -8.00 5.02 -22.15
CA VAL A 326 -6.66 5.52 -22.49
C VAL A 326 -6.65 7.05 -22.61
N GLY A 327 -7.68 7.65 -23.20
CA GLY A 327 -7.84 9.11 -23.23
C GLY A 327 -7.91 9.72 -21.83
N VAL A 328 -8.71 9.12 -20.94
CA VAL A 328 -8.77 9.48 -19.51
C VAL A 328 -7.39 9.34 -18.86
N PHE A 329 -6.65 8.29 -19.17
CA PHE A 329 -5.31 8.08 -18.66
C PHE A 329 -4.33 9.19 -19.06
N ILE A 330 -4.34 9.60 -20.33
CA ILE A 330 -3.55 10.75 -20.81
C ILE A 330 -3.96 12.04 -20.09
N LEU A 331 -5.28 12.27 -19.94
CA LEU A 331 -5.79 13.43 -19.21
C LEU A 331 -5.28 13.46 -17.76
N ILE A 332 -5.24 12.32 -17.08
CA ILE A 332 -4.72 12.20 -15.71
C ILE A 332 -3.22 12.56 -15.67
N ILE A 333 -2.42 12.07 -16.62
CA ILE A 333 -0.99 12.41 -16.72
C ILE A 333 -0.83 13.93 -16.87
N VAL A 334 -1.48 14.52 -17.86
CA VAL A 334 -1.38 15.96 -18.15
C VAL A 334 -1.81 16.78 -16.95
N THR A 335 -2.95 16.44 -16.36
CA THR A 335 -3.46 17.15 -15.18
C THR A 335 -2.52 17.01 -13.98
N SER A 336 -1.95 15.83 -13.76
CA SER A 336 -0.97 15.59 -12.71
C SER A 336 0.32 16.39 -12.92
N VAL A 337 0.81 16.49 -14.15
CA VAL A 337 1.96 17.34 -14.50
C VAL A 337 1.65 18.81 -14.24
N ILE A 338 0.50 19.32 -14.71
CA ILE A 338 0.07 20.70 -14.48
C ILE A 338 -0.04 21.01 -12.98
N PHE A 339 -0.66 20.12 -12.20
CA PHE A 339 -0.73 20.29 -10.75
C PHE A 339 0.64 20.16 -10.07
N SER A 340 1.52 19.30 -10.58
CA SER A 340 2.90 19.20 -10.11
C SER A 340 3.71 20.47 -10.40
N LEU A 341 3.35 21.26 -11.41
CA LEU A 341 3.96 22.56 -11.69
C LEU A 341 3.46 23.64 -10.72
N ARG A 342 2.24 23.50 -10.16
CA ARG A 342 1.72 24.37 -9.08
C ARG A 342 2.29 24.01 -7.71
N GLN A 343 3.62 24.00 -7.62
CA GLN A 343 4.43 23.59 -6.47
C GLN A 343 4.22 24.47 -5.22
N ASP A 344 3.80 25.73 -5.39
CA ASP A 344 3.72 26.71 -4.31
C ASP A 344 2.77 26.29 -3.18
N ARG A 345 1.68 25.60 -3.52
CA ARG A 345 0.73 25.11 -2.52
C ARG A 345 1.30 23.96 -1.67
N ILE A 346 2.12 23.11 -2.28
CA ILE A 346 2.81 22.02 -1.58
C ILE A 346 3.81 22.64 -0.60
N ASN A 347 4.61 23.60 -1.08
CA ASN A 347 5.57 24.35 -0.26
C ASN A 347 4.88 25.07 0.92
N ALA A 348 3.76 25.75 0.67
CA ALA A 348 2.97 26.40 1.72
C ALA A 348 2.43 25.40 2.77
N ASN A 349 1.97 24.23 2.34
CA ASN A 349 1.48 23.20 3.27
C ASN A 349 2.60 22.60 4.13
N ILE A 350 3.82 22.49 3.59
CA ILE A 350 5.00 22.06 4.35
C ILE A 350 5.37 23.12 5.38
N GLN A 351 5.42 24.39 4.97
CA GLN A 351 5.71 25.50 5.87
C GLN A 351 4.73 25.53 7.03
N LYS A 352 3.43 25.42 6.74
CA LYS A 352 2.39 25.28 7.78
C LYS A 352 2.62 24.10 8.71
N ALA A 353 2.95 22.92 8.17
CA ALA A 353 3.22 21.74 8.99
C ALA A 353 4.46 21.94 9.87
N THR A 354 5.52 22.56 9.34
CA THR A 354 6.71 22.93 10.09
C THR A 354 6.37 23.93 11.20
N GLU A 355 5.56 24.95 10.92
CA GLU A 355 5.07 25.91 11.92
C GLU A 355 4.29 25.23 13.04
N VAL A 356 3.41 24.26 12.72
CA VAL A 356 2.70 23.47 13.73
C VAL A 356 3.68 22.68 14.59
N CYS A 357 4.66 22.01 13.98
CA CYS A 357 5.68 21.28 14.73
C CYS A 357 6.45 22.21 15.68
N LEU A 358 6.89 23.37 15.20
CA LEU A 358 7.59 24.36 16.02
C LEU A 358 6.71 24.91 17.15
N ALA A 359 5.44 25.20 16.87
CA ALA A 359 4.49 25.66 17.88
C ALA A 359 4.24 24.58 18.94
N GLN A 360 4.01 23.32 18.54
CA GLN A 360 3.82 22.20 19.46
C GLN A 360 5.05 21.94 20.32
N ASN A 361 6.25 22.03 19.74
CA ASN A 361 7.49 21.90 20.50
C ASN A 361 7.57 22.97 21.61
N ARG A 362 7.30 24.23 21.27
CA ARG A 362 7.25 25.32 22.26
C ARG A 362 6.19 25.10 23.34
N PHE A 363 5.00 24.62 22.97
CA PHE A 363 3.94 24.32 23.93
C PHE A 363 4.33 23.20 24.90
N ILE A 364 4.95 22.12 24.41
CA ILE A 364 5.42 21.03 25.27
C ILE A 364 6.51 21.54 26.22
N ALA A 365 7.48 22.31 25.72
CA ALA A 365 8.54 22.89 26.54
C ALA A 365 7.99 23.82 27.64
N GLN A 366 7.05 24.69 27.29
CA GLN A 366 6.40 25.58 28.26
C GLN A 366 5.57 24.80 29.28
N HIS A 367 4.87 23.75 28.86
CA HIS A 367 4.10 22.90 29.77
C HIS A 367 4.99 22.14 30.76
N ILE A 368 6.13 21.59 30.31
CA ILE A 368 7.13 20.98 31.19
C ILE A 368 7.62 21.99 32.24
N LYS A 369 7.97 23.20 31.79
CA LYS A 369 8.46 24.28 32.65
C LYS A 369 7.43 24.74 33.68
N LEU A 370 6.16 24.93 33.28
CA LEU A 370 5.12 25.43 34.18
C LEU A 370 4.62 24.36 35.16
N LYS A 371 4.38 23.13 34.69
CA LYS A 371 3.75 22.07 35.50
C LYS A 371 4.74 21.30 36.35
N TYR A 372 5.94 21.06 35.83
CA TYR A 372 6.96 20.26 36.50
C TYR A 372 8.12 21.11 37.06
N GLN A 373 8.13 22.43 36.81
CA GLN A 373 9.19 23.35 37.25
C GLN A 373 10.59 22.92 36.80
N MET A 374 10.65 22.19 35.69
CA MET A 374 11.88 21.64 35.12
C MET A 374 12.15 22.31 33.77
N ASP A 375 13.41 22.62 33.52
CA ASP A 375 13.84 23.00 32.18
C ASP A 375 14.30 21.76 31.40
N ILE A 376 13.99 21.70 30.10
CA ILE A 376 14.34 20.54 29.27
C ILE A 376 15.86 20.32 29.27
N GLU A 377 16.66 21.38 29.20
CA GLU A 377 18.12 21.26 29.20
C GLU A 377 18.64 20.68 30.51
N THR A 378 18.08 21.13 31.65
CA THR A 378 18.43 20.62 32.97
C THR A 378 18.11 19.13 33.11
N VAL A 379 16.93 18.70 32.66
CA VAL A 379 16.53 17.28 32.72
C VAL A 379 17.42 16.41 31.82
N LEU A 380 17.85 16.92 30.67
CA LEU A 380 18.78 16.21 29.79
C LEU A 380 20.19 16.08 30.36
N ILE A 381 20.60 17.01 31.21
CA ILE A 381 21.88 16.97 31.92
C ILE A 381 21.80 15.98 33.10
N GLU A 382 20.71 16.02 33.86
CA GLU A 382 20.51 15.19 35.07
C GLU A 382 20.16 13.73 34.75
N ALA A 383 19.39 13.48 33.69
CA ALA A 383 18.95 12.15 33.30
C ALA A 383 19.71 11.63 32.08
N SER A 384 20.89 11.04 32.33
CA SER A 384 21.74 10.43 31.29
C SER A 384 21.01 9.35 30.46
N SER A 385 20.04 8.64 31.06
CA SER A 385 19.18 7.69 30.36
C SER A 385 18.28 8.36 29.30
N ILE A 386 17.69 9.51 29.63
CA ILE A 386 16.82 10.29 28.71
C ILE A 386 17.65 10.87 27.58
N ARG A 387 18.82 11.44 27.90
CA ARG A 387 19.78 11.92 26.89
C ARG A 387 20.22 10.81 25.96
N ASN A 388 20.57 9.63 26.48
CA ASN A 388 20.96 8.48 25.66
C ASN A 388 19.80 8.00 24.78
N SER A 389 18.56 7.97 25.30
CA SER A 389 17.36 7.64 24.52
C SER A 389 17.14 8.64 23.39
N ILE A 390 17.29 9.94 23.64
CA ILE A 390 17.18 10.99 22.63
C ILE A 390 18.30 10.90 21.60
N GLU A 391 19.54 10.68 22.03
CA GLU A 391 20.68 10.60 21.12
C GLU A 391 20.58 9.35 20.25
N ASN A 392 20.08 8.24 20.79
CA ASN A 392 19.73 7.04 20.02
C ASN A 392 18.62 7.33 19.02
N ILE A 393 17.53 7.99 19.43
CA ILE A 393 16.45 8.40 18.51
C ILE A 393 17.00 9.30 17.42
N LYS A 394 17.74 10.36 17.76
CA LYS A 394 18.32 11.31 16.80
C LYS A 394 19.24 10.61 15.82
N ARG A 395 20.16 9.75 16.28
CA ARG A 395 21.03 8.93 15.43
C ARG A 395 20.22 7.97 14.54
N THR A 396 19.15 7.38 15.07
CA THR A 396 18.30 6.47 14.31
C THR A 396 17.57 7.23 13.21
N ILE A 397 17.05 8.43 13.48
CA ILE A 397 16.36 9.19 12.44
C ILE A 397 17.35 9.85 11.45
N GLU A 398 18.51 10.36 11.89
CA GLU A 398 19.56 10.91 11.00
C GLU A 398 20.11 9.86 10.03
N LYS A 399 20.08 8.58 10.41
CA LYS A 399 20.46 7.47 9.54
C LYS A 399 19.32 6.97 8.65
N ILE A 400 18.07 7.33 8.94
CA ILE A 400 16.88 6.96 8.17
C ILE A 400 16.62 7.97 7.04
N LEU A 401 16.94 9.25 7.26
CA LEU A 401 16.94 10.31 6.23
C LEU A 401 18.10 10.15 5.25
#